data_AF-A0A977KZL8-F1
#
_entry.id   AF-A0A977KZL8-F1
#
_cell.length_a   1.000
_cell.length_b   1.000
_cell.length_c   1.000
_cell.angle_alpha   90.00
_cell.angle_beta   90.00
_cell.angle_gamma   90.00
#
_symmetry.space_group_name_H-M   'P 1'
#
loop_
_entity.id
_entity.type
_entity.pdbx_description
1 polymer ?
#
loop_
_entity_poly.entity_id
_entity_poly.type
_entity_poly.pdbx_seq_one_letter_code
_entity_poly.pdbx_strand_id
1 'polypeptide(L)'
;MPRLAPKELKLEAKEREHLEKLINRHTTEQQIALRAKIVLLADEGENNRETARKLKISRKMASQWRERWIAGQKSEIEITERIKDAERSGAPAKFKPEQILKLFKLACDDPKNYERPISHWTGRELAEELVTGQWEVYGWQRR
;
A
#
# COMPACT_ATOMS: atom_id res chain seq x y z
N MET A 1 -10.92 -4.66 31.71
CA MET A 1 -11.46 -4.55 30.34
C MET A 1 -11.81 -5.96 29.85
N PRO A 2 -13.09 -6.28 29.60
CA PRO A 2 -13.46 -7.58 29.03
C PRO A 2 -12.78 -7.70 27.66
N ARG A 3 -12.00 -8.77 27.49
CA ARG A 3 -11.35 -9.04 26.21
C ARG A 3 -12.42 -9.58 25.27
N LEU A 4 -12.79 -8.80 24.26
CA LEU A 4 -13.61 -9.31 23.15
C LEU A 4 -12.96 -10.59 22.63
N ALA A 5 -13.74 -11.67 22.58
CA ALA A 5 -13.31 -12.92 21.99
C ALA A 5 -12.91 -12.68 20.53
N PRO A 6 -11.83 -13.30 20.03
CA PRO A 6 -11.46 -13.16 18.64
C PRO A 6 -12.58 -13.73 17.75
N LYS A 7 -12.93 -13.02 16.67
CA LYS A 7 -14.02 -13.43 15.75
C LYS A 7 -13.77 -14.83 15.22
N GLU A 8 -14.75 -15.73 15.32
CA GLU A 8 -14.61 -17.08 14.76
C GLU A 8 -14.25 -17.01 13.27
N LEU A 9 -13.28 -17.84 12.89
CA LEU A 9 -12.86 -18.02 11.51
C LEU A 9 -13.10 -19.50 11.21
N LYS A 10 -13.87 -19.78 10.17
CA LYS A 10 -14.10 -21.13 9.65
C LYS A 10 -13.74 -21.13 8.18
N LEU A 11 -12.86 -22.03 7.80
CA LEU A 11 -12.44 -22.25 6.42
C LEU A 11 -13.33 -23.28 5.76
N GLU A 12 -13.61 -23.09 4.47
CA GLU A 12 -14.11 -24.18 3.65
C GLU A 12 -12.99 -25.19 3.39
N ALA A 13 -13.35 -26.46 3.14
CA ALA A 13 -12.36 -27.51 2.88
C ALA A 13 -11.39 -27.16 1.73
N LYS A 14 -11.91 -26.52 0.68
CA LYS A 14 -11.11 -26.03 -0.46
C LYS A 14 -10.13 -24.92 -0.06
N GLU A 15 -10.57 -24.01 0.82
CA GLU A 15 -9.72 -22.93 1.32
C GLU A 15 -8.57 -23.52 2.14
N ARG A 16 -8.88 -24.42 3.07
CA ARG A 16 -7.90 -25.11 3.90
C ARG A 16 -6.85 -25.84 3.08
N GLU A 17 -7.27 -26.67 2.13
CA GLU A 17 -6.36 -27.41 1.25
C GLU A 17 -5.43 -26.47 0.46
N HIS A 18 -5.96 -25.36 -0.03
CA HIS A 18 -5.16 -24.38 -0.77
C HIS A 18 -4.10 -23.70 0.12
N LEU A 19 -4.45 -23.35 1.36
CA LEU A 19 -3.51 -22.76 2.31
C LEU A 19 -2.40 -23.74 2.70
N GLU A 20 -2.73 -25.01 2.91
CA GLU A 20 -1.77 -26.07 3.18
C GLU A 20 -0.81 -26.28 2.00
N LYS A 21 -1.33 -26.28 0.76
CA LYS A 21 -0.50 -26.32 -0.47
C LYS A 21 0.45 -25.12 -0.55
N LEU A 22 -0.02 -23.92 -0.22
CA LEU A 22 0.84 -22.72 -0.20
C LEU A 22 1.98 -22.85 0.80
N ILE A 23 1.72 -23.38 2.00
CA ILE A 23 2.74 -23.56 3.03
C ILE A 23 3.78 -24.62 2.63
N ASN A 24 3.35 -25.70 1.98
CA ASN A 24 4.23 -26.81 1.61
C ASN A 24 5.05 -26.56 0.33
N ARG A 25 4.67 -25.54 -0.46
CA ARG A 25 5.38 -25.22 -1.70
C ARG A 25 6.70 -24.50 -1.41
N HIS A 26 7.80 -25.08 -1.90
CA HIS A 26 9.17 -24.58 -1.68
C HIS A 26 9.44 -23.15 -2.20
N THR A 27 8.69 -22.69 -3.20
CA THR A 27 8.86 -21.36 -3.79
C THR A 27 7.98 -20.29 -3.16
N THR A 28 7.19 -20.61 -2.14
CA THR A 28 6.30 -19.64 -1.50
C THR A 28 7.09 -18.65 -0.67
N GLU A 29 6.81 -17.36 -0.86
CA GLU A 29 7.39 -16.31 -0.03
C GLU A 29 7.09 -16.55 1.46
N GLN A 30 8.09 -16.38 2.31
CA GLN A 30 7.97 -16.66 3.74
C GLN A 30 6.82 -15.89 4.40
N GLN A 31 6.55 -14.65 3.97
CA GLN A 31 5.45 -13.85 4.49
C GLN A 31 4.08 -14.43 4.12
N ILE A 32 3.91 -14.93 2.89
CA ILE A 32 2.67 -15.61 2.45
C ILE A 32 2.46 -16.87 3.29
N ALA A 33 3.50 -17.70 3.45
CA ALA A 33 3.41 -18.91 4.27
C ALA A 33 3.10 -18.60 5.75
N LEU A 34 3.70 -17.54 6.31
CA LEU A 34 3.43 -17.09 7.69
C LEU A 34 1.96 -16.67 7.86
N ARG A 35 1.42 -15.91 6.91
CA ARG A 35 0.03 -15.45 6.91
C ARG A 35 -0.96 -16.61 6.75
N ALA A 36 -0.67 -17.56 5.87
CA ALA A 36 -1.44 -18.79 5.73
C ALA A 36 -1.49 -19.58 7.05
N LYS A 37 -0.36 -19.71 7.76
CA LYS A 37 -0.29 -20.36 9.07
C LYS A 37 -1.14 -19.65 10.13
N ILE A 38 -1.19 -18.31 10.13
CA ILE A 38 -2.06 -17.54 11.03
C ILE A 38 -3.52 -17.92 10.81
N VAL A 39 -3.95 -18.01 9.55
CA VAL A 39 -5.33 -18.32 9.18
C VAL A 39 -5.70 -19.76 9.55
N LEU A 40 -4.82 -20.73 9.27
CA LEU A 40 -5.05 -22.14 9.66
C LEU A 40 -5.15 -22.32 11.17
N LEU A 41 -4.28 -21.70 11.96
CA LEU A 41 -4.37 -21.76 13.42
C LEU A 41 -5.65 -21.11 13.95
N ALA A 42 -6.11 -20.03 13.30
CA ALA A 42 -7.37 -19.39 13.66
C ALA A 42 -8.59 -20.26 13.33
N ASP A 43 -8.54 -21.05 12.26
CA ASP A 43 -9.55 -22.07 11.90
C ASP A 43 -9.60 -23.22 12.90
N GLU A 44 -8.44 -23.61 13.45
CA GLU A 44 -8.32 -24.61 14.53
C GLU A 44 -8.82 -24.11 15.89
N GLY A 45 -9.30 -22.85 15.97
CA GLY A 45 -9.87 -22.27 17.18
C GLY A 45 -8.85 -21.56 18.07
N GLU A 46 -7.60 -21.43 17.66
CA GLU A 46 -6.62 -20.70 18.45
C GLU A 46 -6.94 -19.21 18.54
N ASN A 47 -6.66 -18.64 19.70
CA ASN A 47 -6.75 -17.21 19.87
C ASN A 47 -5.48 -16.49 19.39
N ASN A 48 -5.61 -15.18 19.11
CA ASN A 48 -4.50 -14.38 18.58
C ASN A 48 -3.24 -14.37 19.46
N ARG A 49 -3.33 -14.72 20.76
CA ARG A 49 -2.15 -14.81 21.64
C ARG A 49 -1.44 -16.16 21.51
N GLU A 50 -2.18 -17.26 21.40
CA GLU A 50 -1.63 -18.59 21.16
C GLU A 50 -0.92 -18.63 19.81
N THR A 51 -1.60 -18.18 18.75
CA THR A 51 -1.03 -18.05 17.41
C THR A 51 0.25 -17.21 17.41
N ALA A 52 0.23 -16.08 18.12
CA ALA A 52 1.40 -15.19 18.23
C ALA A 52 2.59 -15.87 18.92
N ARG A 53 2.36 -16.65 19.98
CA ARG A 53 3.41 -17.41 20.66
C ARG A 53 3.96 -18.52 19.77
N LYS A 54 3.09 -19.31 19.13
CA LYS A 54 3.49 -20.42 18.25
C LYS A 54 4.32 -19.94 17.06
N LEU A 55 3.92 -18.84 16.44
CA LEU A 55 4.58 -18.29 15.25
C LEU A 55 5.67 -17.25 15.57
N LYS A 56 5.91 -16.93 16.86
CA LYS A 56 6.86 -15.90 17.31
C LYS A 56 6.63 -14.52 16.65
N ILE A 57 5.38 -14.11 16.53
CA ILE A 57 4.96 -12.82 15.95
C ILE A 57 4.23 -11.94 16.96
N SER A 58 3.92 -10.70 16.58
CA SER A 58 3.07 -9.84 17.40
C SER A 58 1.60 -10.28 17.39
N ARG A 59 0.91 -10.12 18.53
CA ARG A 59 -0.55 -10.32 18.61
C ARG A 59 -1.31 -9.46 17.59
N LYS A 60 -0.82 -8.24 17.33
CA LYS A 60 -1.43 -7.31 16.37
C LYS A 60 -1.43 -7.90 14.96
N MET A 61 -0.33 -8.52 14.54
CA MET A 61 -0.23 -9.18 13.24
C MET A 61 -1.20 -10.35 13.12
N ALA A 62 -1.29 -11.20 14.15
CA ALA A 62 -2.26 -12.31 14.17
C ALA A 62 -3.72 -11.79 14.07
N SER A 63 -4.06 -10.74 14.82
CA SER A 63 -5.39 -10.10 14.75
C SER A 63 -5.68 -9.54 13.37
N GLN A 64 -4.73 -8.80 12.80
CA GLN A 64 -4.88 -8.14 11.50
C GLN A 64 -5.16 -9.15 10.39
N TRP A 65 -4.40 -10.24 10.32
CA TRP A 65 -4.57 -11.23 9.26
C TRP A 65 -5.85 -12.06 9.42
N ARG A 66 -6.24 -12.37 10.66
CA ARG A 66 -7.54 -12.99 10.94
C ARG A 66 -8.70 -12.10 10.49
N GLU A 67 -8.68 -10.83 10.88
CA GLU A 67 -9.72 -9.86 10.52
C GLU A 67 -9.78 -9.64 9.01
N ARG A 68 -8.61 -9.55 8.36
CA ARG A 68 -8.50 -9.38 6.92
C ARG A 68 -9.03 -10.59 6.15
N TRP A 69 -8.73 -11.80 6.61
CA TRP A 69 -9.26 -13.02 6.00
C TRP A 69 -10.79 -13.05 6.08
N ILE A 70 -11.35 -12.78 7.27
CA ILE A 70 -12.81 -12.71 7.48
C ILE A 70 -13.46 -11.64 6.60
N ALA A 71 -12.83 -10.47 6.46
CA ALA A 71 -13.33 -9.40 5.59
C ALA A 71 -13.32 -9.81 4.11
N GLY A 72 -12.29 -10.55 3.67
CA GLY A 72 -12.15 -11.04 2.31
C GLY A 72 -13.00 -12.27 1.97
N GLN A 73 -13.51 -13.02 2.95
CA GLN A 73 -14.32 -14.23 2.73
C GLN A 73 -15.59 -13.98 1.91
N LYS A 74 -16.16 -12.77 1.99
CA LYS A 74 -17.37 -12.39 1.22
C LYS A 74 -17.07 -11.95 -0.21
N SER A 75 -15.80 -11.83 -0.58
CA SER A 75 -15.37 -11.37 -1.88
C SER A 75 -14.95 -12.56 -2.75
N GLU A 76 -15.27 -12.53 -4.04
CA GLU A 76 -14.85 -13.52 -5.06
C GLU A 76 -13.34 -13.45 -5.39
N ILE A 77 -12.54 -12.93 -4.46
CA ILE A 77 -11.09 -12.78 -4.61
C ILE A 77 -10.45 -14.16 -4.41
N GLU A 78 -9.51 -14.52 -5.30
CA GLU A 78 -8.73 -15.75 -5.15
C GLU A 78 -8.01 -15.82 -3.80
N ILE A 79 -7.84 -17.04 -3.26
CA ILE A 79 -7.21 -17.30 -1.96
C ILE A 79 -5.78 -16.71 -1.90
N THR A 80 -5.05 -16.80 -3.00
CA THR A 80 -3.70 -16.24 -3.18
C THR A 80 -3.70 -14.72 -2.97
N GLU A 81 -4.60 -14.00 -3.64
CA GLU A 81 -4.74 -12.55 -3.55
C GLU A 81 -5.24 -12.11 -2.18
N ARG A 82 -6.08 -12.92 -1.52
CA ARG A 82 -6.58 -12.65 -0.16
C ARG A 82 -5.45 -12.61 0.90
N ILE A 83 -4.39 -13.40 0.72
CA ILE A 83 -3.22 -13.48 1.61
C ILE A 83 -2.09 -12.50 1.23
N LYS A 84 -2.04 -12.06 -0.02
CA LYS A 84 -1.09 -11.02 -0.44
C LYS A 84 -1.41 -9.69 0.21
N ASP A 85 -0.43 -8.79 0.26
CA ASP A 85 -0.74 -7.42 0.67
C ASP A 85 -1.58 -6.71 -0.37
N ALA A 86 -2.52 -5.88 0.10
CA ALA A 86 -3.30 -5.04 -0.78
C ALA A 86 -2.34 -4.03 -1.38
N GLU A 87 -2.59 -3.69 -2.65
CA GLU A 87 -1.86 -2.61 -3.27
C GLU A 87 -2.00 -1.36 -2.39
N ARG A 88 -0.85 -0.83 -1.98
CA ARG A 88 -0.85 0.32 -1.08
C ARG A 88 -1.43 1.48 -1.87
N SER A 89 -2.47 2.12 -1.35
CA SER A 89 -3.14 3.26 -2.00
C SER A 89 -2.25 4.50 -2.20
N GLY A 90 -0.96 4.41 -1.84
CA GLY A 90 -0.02 5.52 -1.83
C GLY A 90 -0.41 6.62 -0.84
N ALA A 91 0.45 7.63 -0.73
CA ALA A 91 0.01 8.91 -0.18
C ALA A 91 -0.87 9.61 -1.24
N PRO A 92 -1.99 10.24 -0.87
CA PRO A 92 -2.78 11.00 -1.82
C PRO A 92 -1.90 12.09 -2.45
N ALA A 93 -2.01 12.26 -3.78
CA ALA A 93 -1.26 13.27 -4.50
C ALA A 93 -1.58 14.67 -3.94
N LYS A 94 -0.56 15.40 -3.50
CA LYS A 94 -0.71 16.77 -2.97
C LYS A 94 -0.81 17.83 -4.08
N PHE A 95 -0.30 17.51 -5.27
CA PHE A 95 -0.25 18.41 -6.42
C PHE A 95 -1.08 17.85 -7.56
N LYS A 96 -1.81 18.73 -8.25
CA LYS A 96 -2.53 18.37 -9.47
C LYS A 96 -1.55 18.02 -10.58
N PRO A 97 -1.91 17.13 -11.53
CA PRO A 97 -1.05 16.82 -12.68
C PRO A 97 -0.59 18.06 -13.46
N GLU A 98 -1.46 19.05 -13.62
CA GLU A 98 -1.13 20.33 -14.26
C GLU A 98 0.00 21.09 -13.55
N GLN A 99 0.04 21.06 -12.21
CA GLN A 99 1.10 21.72 -11.43
C GLN A 99 2.43 21.00 -11.61
N ILE A 100 2.39 19.66 -11.68
CA ILE A 100 3.55 18.82 -11.92
C ILE A 100 4.10 19.07 -13.34
N LEU A 101 3.23 19.09 -14.35
CA LEU A 101 3.64 19.39 -15.74
C LEU A 101 4.25 20.79 -15.87
N LYS A 102 3.68 21.80 -15.18
CA LYS A 102 4.24 23.16 -15.14
C LYS A 102 5.63 23.17 -14.52
N LEU A 103 5.82 22.47 -13.40
CA LEU A 103 7.13 22.32 -12.75
C LEU A 103 8.14 21.65 -13.69
N PHE A 104 7.76 20.56 -14.35
CA PHE A 104 8.65 19.85 -15.29
C PHE A 104 9.06 20.73 -16.46
N LYS A 105 8.13 21.47 -17.06
CA LYS A 105 8.44 22.39 -18.15
C LYS A 105 9.45 23.44 -17.69
N LEU A 106 9.16 24.12 -16.58
CA LEU A 106 10.03 25.15 -16.04
C LEU A 106 11.44 24.61 -15.73
N ALA A 107 11.53 23.46 -15.06
CA ALA A 107 12.80 22.84 -14.70
C ALA A 107 13.64 22.38 -15.90
N CYS A 108 13.02 22.15 -17.06
CA CYS A 108 13.70 21.76 -18.30
C CYS A 108 14.14 22.96 -19.16
N ASP A 109 13.62 24.16 -18.92
CA ASP A 109 14.03 25.37 -19.63
C ASP A 109 15.29 25.99 -18.97
N ASP A 110 16.08 26.76 -19.71
CA ASP A 110 17.24 27.46 -19.15
C ASP A 110 16.77 28.64 -18.25
N PRO A 111 17.26 28.77 -17.00
CA PRO A 111 16.92 29.90 -16.13
C PRO A 111 17.15 31.28 -16.73
N LYS A 112 18.07 31.41 -17.69
CA LYS A 112 18.31 32.67 -18.42
C LYS A 112 17.09 33.14 -19.21
N ASN A 113 16.24 32.22 -19.66
CA ASN A 113 14.99 32.54 -20.36
C ASN A 113 13.97 33.23 -19.43
N TYR A 114 14.19 33.17 -18.12
CA TYR A 114 13.35 33.77 -17.08
C TYR A 114 14.07 34.91 -16.37
N GLU A 115 15.09 35.49 -17.01
CA GLU A 115 15.87 36.64 -16.53
C GLU A 115 16.49 36.44 -15.13
N ARG A 116 16.67 35.19 -14.69
CA ARG A 116 17.31 34.88 -13.41
C ARG A 116 18.82 34.77 -13.59
N PRO A 117 19.63 35.42 -12.73
CA PRO A 117 21.09 35.36 -12.79
C PRO A 117 21.63 34.07 -12.16
N ILE A 118 21.12 32.92 -12.59
CA ILE A 118 21.44 31.60 -12.05
C ILE A 118 21.82 30.66 -13.20
N SER A 119 22.73 29.72 -12.93
CA SER A 119 23.18 28.74 -13.95
C SER A 119 22.31 27.48 -13.99
N HIS A 120 21.62 27.16 -12.90
CA HIS A 120 20.76 25.97 -12.77
C HIS A 120 19.59 26.30 -11.84
N TRP A 121 18.46 25.66 -12.07
CA TRP A 121 17.30 25.76 -11.19
C TRP A 121 17.56 25.15 -9.82
N THR A 122 17.26 25.90 -8.76
CA THR A 122 17.08 25.34 -7.42
C THR A 122 15.60 25.13 -7.11
N GLY A 123 15.29 24.23 -6.16
CA GLY A 123 13.91 23.99 -5.74
C GLY A 123 13.19 25.24 -5.21
N ARG A 124 13.93 26.19 -4.65
CA ARG A 124 13.39 27.48 -4.19
C ARG A 124 13.00 28.37 -5.36
N GLU A 125 13.87 28.51 -6.36
CA GLU A 125 13.61 29.35 -7.53
C GLU A 125 12.46 28.79 -8.37
N LEU A 126 12.39 27.46 -8.55
CA LEU A 126 11.26 26.82 -9.19
C LEU A 126 9.95 27.11 -8.46
N ALA A 127 9.95 27.07 -7.12
CA ALA A 127 8.76 27.38 -6.32
C ALA A 127 8.38 28.87 -6.44
N GLU A 128 9.36 29.77 -6.35
CA GLU A 128 9.13 31.22 -6.52
C GLU A 128 8.56 31.54 -7.91
N GLU A 129 9.08 30.94 -8.97
CA GLU A 129 8.64 31.18 -10.34
C GLU A 129 7.24 30.59 -10.61
N LEU A 130 6.95 29.41 -10.05
CA LEU A 130 5.62 28.81 -10.12
C LEU A 130 4.56 29.61 -9.34
N VAL A 131 4.94 30.34 -8.29
CA VAL A 131 4.04 31.20 -7.49
C VAL A 131 3.90 32.60 -8.09
N THR A 132 4.99 33.18 -8.61
CA THR A 132 5.03 34.56 -9.13
C THR A 132 4.24 34.70 -10.42
N GLY A 133 4.12 33.63 -11.21
CA GLY A 133 3.00 33.52 -12.13
C GLY A 133 2.98 34.50 -13.31
N GLN A 134 4.14 35.01 -13.77
CA GLN A 134 4.20 35.82 -14.99
C GLN A 134 4.24 34.92 -16.25
N TRP A 135 3.16 34.17 -16.48
CA TRP A 135 3.04 33.25 -17.61
C TRP A 135 2.19 33.77 -18.77
N GLU A 136 1.76 35.05 -18.72
CA GLU A 136 1.03 35.68 -19.83
C GLU A 136 1.93 35.96 -21.06
N VAL A 137 3.26 35.96 -20.88
CA VAL A 137 4.21 36.37 -21.92
C VAL A 137 4.56 35.24 -22.90
N TYR A 138 4.25 33.97 -22.59
CA TYR A 138 4.65 32.80 -23.41
C TYR A 138 3.46 31.99 -23.98
N GLY A 139 2.46 32.68 -24.53
CA GLY A 139 1.62 32.12 -25.61
C GLY A 139 0.71 30.93 -25.26
N TRP A 140 0.18 30.87 -24.03
CA TRP A 140 -0.95 29.98 -23.71
C TRP A 140 -2.28 30.74 -23.83
N GLN A 141 -2.74 30.95 -25.06
CA GLN A 141 -4.15 31.28 -25.28
C GLN A 141 -5.00 30.02 -25.05
N ARG A 142 -6.01 30.15 -24.18
CA ARG A 142 -7.08 29.17 -23.99
C ARG A 142 -7.61 28.72 -25.35
N ARG A 143 -7.65 27.41 -25.58
CA ARG A 143 -8.72 26.78 -26.33
C ARG A 143 -9.38 25.75 -25.43
#